data_AF-A0A0H4BVB1-F1
#
_entry.id   AF-A0A0H4BVB1-F1
#
_cell.length_a   1.000
_cell.length_b   1.000
_cell.length_c   1.000
_cell.angle_alpha   90.00
_cell.angle_beta   90.00
_cell.angle_gamma   90.00
#
_symmetry.space_group_name_H-M   'P 1'
#
loop_
_entity.id
_entity.type
_entity.pdbx_description
1 polymer ?
#
loop_
_entity_poly.entity_id
_entity_poly.type
_entity_poly.pdbx_seq_one_letter_code
_entity_poly.pdbx_strand_id
1 'polypeptide(L)'
;MSRHTHTTEDVAPGTVTLCVQDDGVWAHTPVDAHLWAHAEEEVREGLLDAARRPFEGAGRPVAVIRREDVEGAGAHGGNDGGKSGG
;
A
#
# COMPACT_ATOMS: atom_id res chain seq x y z
N MET A 1 0.61 -3.04 16.98
CA MET A 1 0.35 -2.40 15.67
C MET A 1 -0.59 -3.30 14.91
N SER A 2 -1.82 -2.84 14.61
CA SER A 2 -2.77 -3.63 13.83
C SER A 2 -2.18 -3.89 12.45
N ARG A 3 -1.95 -5.17 12.12
CA ARG A 3 -1.51 -5.60 10.80
C ARG A 3 -2.66 -5.34 9.83
N HIS A 4 -2.53 -4.32 8.99
CA HIS A 4 -3.40 -4.14 7.82
C HIS A 4 -2.86 -5.02 6.71
N THR A 5 -3.70 -5.89 6.17
CA THR A 5 -3.36 -6.71 5.01
C THR A 5 -4.02 -6.07 3.81
N HIS A 6 -3.21 -5.64 2.84
CA HIS A 6 -3.73 -5.17 1.57
C HIS A 6 -4.35 -6.34 0.81
N THR A 7 -5.55 -6.11 0.29
CA THR A 7 -6.32 -7.06 -0.50
C THR A 7 -6.46 -6.56 -1.93
N THR A 8 -6.97 -7.40 -2.82
CA THR A 8 -7.31 -7.00 -4.19
C THR A 8 -8.41 -5.95 -4.26
N GLU A 9 -9.18 -5.77 -3.19
CA GLU A 9 -10.18 -4.70 -3.07
C GLU A 9 -9.53 -3.33 -2.81
N ASP A 10 -8.35 -3.31 -2.19
CA ASP A 10 -7.57 -2.08 -1.94
C ASP A 10 -6.81 -1.59 -3.19
N VAL A 11 -6.73 -2.42 -4.25
CA VAL A 11 -5.96 -2.12 -5.47
C VAL A 11 -6.85 -2.27 -6.71
N ALA A 12 -7.42 -1.14 -7.13
CA ALA A 12 -8.27 -1.10 -8.31
C ALA A 12 -7.52 -1.60 -9.57
N PRO A 13 -8.19 -2.32 -10.49
CA PRO A 13 -7.56 -2.75 -11.73
C PRO A 13 -6.93 -1.58 -12.49
N GLY A 14 -5.72 -1.77 -13.01
CA GLY A 14 -4.98 -0.73 -13.74
C GLY A 14 -4.37 0.36 -12.86
N THR A 15 -4.33 0.18 -11.54
CA THR A 15 -3.76 1.17 -10.60
C THR A 15 -2.64 0.58 -9.74
N VAL A 16 -1.82 1.48 -9.22
CA VAL A 16 -0.96 1.27 -8.06
C VAL A 16 -1.58 2.05 -6.89
N THR A 17 -1.69 1.44 -5.72
CA THR A 17 -2.24 2.12 -4.54
C THR A 17 -1.12 2.64 -3.65
N LEU A 18 -1.13 3.95 -3.39
CA LEU A 18 -0.26 4.60 -2.41
C LEU A 18 -0.93 4.59 -1.04
N CYS A 19 -0.33 3.88 -0.11
CA CYS A 19 -0.89 3.63 1.22
C CYS A 19 -0.14 4.42 2.28
N VAL A 20 -0.86 5.18 3.09
CA VAL A 20 -0.31 5.89 4.25
C VAL A 20 -1.09 5.47 5.49
N GLN A 21 -0.39 5.26 6.60
CA GLN A 21 -0.99 4.96 7.90
C GLN A 21 -0.78 6.11 8.88
N ASP A 22 -1.82 6.42 9.64
CA ASP A 22 -1.75 7.29 10.82
C ASP A 22 -2.64 6.76 11.94
N ASP A 23 -2.08 6.52 13.13
CA ASP A 23 -2.79 6.04 14.31
C ASP A 23 -3.81 4.91 14.05
N GLY A 24 -3.44 3.98 13.15
CA GLY A 24 -4.28 2.83 12.78
C GLY A 24 -5.30 3.10 11.67
N VAL A 25 -5.45 4.34 11.22
CA VAL A 25 -6.22 4.75 10.05
C VAL A 25 -5.35 4.64 8.79
N TRP A 26 -5.92 4.12 7.72
CA TRP A 26 -5.26 3.98 6.42
C TRP A 26 -5.91 4.89 5.38
N ALA A 27 -5.08 5.56 4.60
CA ALA A 27 -5.51 6.20 3.36
C ALA A 27 -4.94 5.43 2.18
N HIS A 28 -5.79 5.15 1.20
CA HIS A 28 -5.47 4.45 -0.04
C HIS A 28 -5.69 5.41 -1.21
N THR A 29 -4.61 5.84 -1.83
CA THR A 29 -4.67 6.75 -2.98
C THR A 29 -4.36 5.96 -4.25
N PRO A 30 -5.37 5.67 -5.11
CA PRO A 30 -5.13 4.99 -6.37
C PRO A 30 -4.44 5.94 -7.36
N VAL A 31 -3.41 5.44 -8.02
CA VAL A 31 -2.68 6.13 -9.10
C VAL A 31 -2.70 5.23 -10.31
N ASP A 32 -2.95 5.79 -11.50
CA ASP A 32 -2.87 5.04 -12.75
C ASP A 32 -1.49 4.34 -12.88
N ALA A 33 -1.50 3.03 -13.16
CA ALA A 33 -0.29 2.23 -13.15
C ALA A 33 0.66 2.59 -14.32
N HIS A 34 0.10 3.00 -15.46
CA HIS A 34 0.89 3.42 -16.61
C HIS A 34 1.58 4.75 -16.31
N LEU A 35 0.85 5.72 -15.76
CA LEU A 35 1.40 6.97 -15.25
C LEU A 35 2.51 6.69 -14.22
N TRP A 36 2.27 5.84 -13.22
CA TRP A 36 3.28 5.54 -12.21
C TRP A 36 4.55 4.92 -12.81
N ALA A 37 4.42 4.00 -13.76
CA ALA A 37 5.54 3.33 -14.41
C ALA A 37 6.40 4.28 -15.25
N HIS A 38 5.78 5.28 -15.89
CA HIS A 38 6.44 6.21 -16.81
C HIS A 38 6.69 7.61 -16.23
N ALA A 39 6.21 7.89 -15.02
CA ALA A 39 6.46 9.14 -14.33
C ALA A 39 7.95 9.32 -14.02
N GLU A 40 8.44 10.53 -14.28
CA GLU A 40 9.72 11.02 -13.77
C GLU A 40 9.72 11.02 -12.23
N GLU A 41 10.91 10.99 -11.64
CA GLU A 41 11.06 10.90 -10.18
C GLU A 41 10.36 12.05 -9.45
N GLU A 42 10.49 13.29 -9.93
CA GLU A 42 9.83 14.47 -9.35
C GLU A 42 8.29 14.33 -9.34
N VAL A 43 7.73 13.73 -10.39
CA VAL A 43 6.29 13.47 -10.47
C VAL A 43 5.88 12.39 -9.48
N ARG A 44 6.69 11.33 -9.32
CA ARG A 44 6.46 10.30 -8.29
C ARG A 44 6.52 10.88 -6.90
N GLU A 45 7.52 11.71 -6.59
CA GLU A 45 7.62 12.39 -5.29
C GLU A 45 6.38 13.26 -5.01
N GLY A 46 5.91 14.02 -6.01
CA GLY A 46 4.68 14.80 -5.90
C GLY A 46 3.43 13.95 -5.62
N LEU A 47 3.33 12.77 -6.25
CA LEU A 47 2.24 11.81 -5.98
C LEU A 47 2.34 11.21 -4.57
N LEU A 48 3.54 10.88 -4.12
CA LEU A 48 3.79 10.41 -2.76
C LEU A 48 3.41 11.48 -1.72
N ASP A 49 3.74 12.74 -1.97
CA ASP A 49 3.33 13.87 -1.13
C ASP A 49 1.82 14.08 -1.14
N ALA A 50 1.18 13.96 -2.31
CA ALA A 50 -0.26 14.02 -2.41
C ALA A 50 -0.95 12.94 -1.57
N ALA A 51 -0.42 11.71 -1.57
CA ALA A 51 -0.95 10.60 -0.77
C ALA A 51 -0.85 10.84 0.75
N ARG A 52 0.08 11.68 1.22
CA ARG A 52 0.26 12.05 2.64
C ARG A 52 -0.71 13.13 3.12
N ARG A 53 -1.30 13.91 2.21
CA ARG A 53 -2.18 15.05 2.54
C ARG A 53 -3.33 14.73 3.50
N PRO A 54 -3.98 13.55 3.46
CA PRO A 54 -5.05 13.23 4.40
C PRO A 54 -4.65 13.25 5.89
N PHE A 55 -3.36 13.14 6.21
CA PHE A 55 -2.87 13.00 7.58
C PHE A 55 -1.96 14.15 8.05
N GLU A 56 -2.12 15.34 7.45
CA GLU A 56 -1.37 16.57 7.75
C GLU A 56 0.09 16.30 8.15
N GLY A 57 0.93 15.89 7.20
CA GLY A 57 2.35 15.64 7.49
C GLY A 57 3.18 15.23 6.28
N ALA A 58 4.14 16.08 5.92
CA ALA A 58 5.26 15.68 5.07
C ALA A 58 6.12 14.66 5.84
N GLY A 59 6.63 13.65 5.14
CA GLY A 59 7.59 12.68 5.71
C GLY A 59 7.01 11.38 6.28
N ARG A 60 5.69 11.16 6.21
CA ARG A 60 5.14 9.82 6.50
C ARG A 60 5.60 8.81 5.45
N PRO A 61 5.93 7.56 5.84
CA PRO A 61 6.25 6.53 4.88
C PRO A 61 5.01 6.23 4.04
N VAL A 62 5.22 6.04 2.73
CA VAL A 62 4.18 5.64 1.79
C VAL A 62 4.54 4.25 1.29
N ALA A 63 3.63 3.30 1.47
CA ALA A 63 3.77 1.99 0.86
C ALA A 63 3.15 2.02 -0.54
N VAL A 64 3.88 1.52 -1.52
CA VAL A 64 3.43 1.43 -2.91
C VAL A 64 2.99 -0.01 -3.14
N ILE A 65 1.69 -0.22 -3.30
CA ILE A 65 1.09 -1.55 -3.41
C ILE A 65 0.59 -1.73 -4.84
N ARG A 66 1.10 -2.76 -5.52
CA ARG A 66 0.62 -3.15 -6.83
C ARG A 66 -0.32 -4.32 -6.71
N ARG A 67 -1.06 -4.58 -7.79
CA ARG A 67 -2.07 -5.63 -7.78
C ARG A 67 -1.44 -7.02 -7.69
N GLU A 68 -0.29 -7.21 -8.33
CA GLU A 68 0.48 -8.46 -8.25
C GLU A 68 0.93 -8.79 -6.82
N ASP A 69 1.17 -7.78 -5.97
CA ASP A 69 1.61 -7.96 -4.58
C ASP A 69 0.52 -8.58 -3.70
N VAL A 70 -0.75 -8.32 -4.05
CA VAL A 70 -1.92 -8.81 -3.30
C VAL A 70 -2.57 -10.04 -3.94
N GLU A 71 -2.41 -10.22 -5.26
CA GLU A 71 -2.83 -11.43 -5.97
C GLU A 71 -1.94 -12.64 -5.62
N GLY A 72 -0.64 -12.43 -5.42
CA GLY A 72 0.28 -13.49 -4.97
C GLY A 72 0.13 -13.87 -3.49
N ALA A 73 -0.32 -12.93 -2.64
CA ALA A 73 -0.53 -13.15 -1.20
C ALA A 73 -1.78 -14.01 -0.89
N GLY A 74 -2.75 -14.06 -1.81
CA GLY A 74 -3.96 -14.89 -1.70
C GLY A 74 -3.74 -16.40 -1.85
N ALA A 75 -2.56 -16.84 -2.30
CA ALA A 75 -2.25 -18.28 -2.46
C ALA A 75 -1.60 -18.93 -1.22
N HIS A 76 -1.22 -18.15 -0.20
CA HIS A 76 -0.66 -18.67 1.05
C HIS A 76 -1.39 -18.10 2.28
N GLY A 77 -2.68 -18.46 2.41
CA GLY A 77 -3.31 -18.62 3.72
C GLY A 77 -2.67 -19.81 4.46
N GLY A 78 -1.42 -19.65 4.89
CA GLY A 78 -0.66 -20.62 5.67
C GLY A 78 -0.52 -20.14 7.10
N ASN A 79 -1.54 -20.41 7.91
CA ASN A 79 -1.45 -20.46 9.36
C ASN A 79 -0.26 -21.35 9.77
N ASP A 80 0.66 -20.83 10.60
CA ASP A 80 1.36 -21.63 11.62
C ASP A 80 2.01 -20.73 12.68
N GLY A 81 1.14 -20.20 13.55
CA GLY A 81 1.52 -19.93 14.93
C GLY A 81 1.67 -21.25 15.69
N GLY A 82 2.75 -21.99 15.42
CA GLY A 82 3.10 -23.20 16.16
C GLY A 82 3.81 -22.87 17.47
N LYS A 83 3.03 -22.66 18.54
CA LYS A 83 3.54 -22.64 19.92
C LYS A 83 3.85 -24.08 20.35
N SER A 84 5.07 -24.34 20.78
CA SER A 84 5.47 -25.48 21.65
C SER A 84 6.73 -24.98 22.39
N GLY A 85 6.77 -24.77 23.70
CA GLY A 85 6.07 -25.46 24.77
C GLY A 85 6.86 -26.72 25.14
N GLY A 86 7.96 -26.54 25.89
CA GLY A 86 8.83 -27.59 26.41
C GLY A 86 9.93 -26.98 27.27
#